data_AF-A0A651H1F5-F1
#
_entry.id   AF-A0A651H1F5-F1
#
_cell.length_a   1.000
_cell.length_b   1.000
_cell.length_c   1.000
_cell.angle_alpha   90.00
_cell.angle_beta   90.00
_cell.angle_gamma   90.00
#
_symmetry.space_group_name_H-M   'P 1'
#
loop_
_entity.id
_entity.type
_entity.pdbx_description
1 polymer ?
#
loop_
_entity_poly.entity_id
_entity_poly.type
_entity_poly.pdbx_seq_one_letter_code
_entity_poly.pdbx_strand_id
1 'polypeptide(L)'
;IAFEGGHGTSAGLADTFSELGFEEGVDLALGLATVGVVSGVIFGVALINWMVRKNKTNYLKSPEEFDENQLRGIIEAEDREESGWLTTSPQSIEPLAFHLSVAGLAVLLGWGLLELFIYIESISWGANDGFEIFAYLPLFPLAMVGGIIVQLFLDRFDNYNIIDRNTINRIQGLALDFLIVAAIGSLSLQVIGTHIEVFVLLAVVGITWNIFAFVVIAPKMIPKNWVERGIGDFGQSMGMTAAGLMLIRIVDTEGDARAMEAFGYKQLLFEPFVGGGLMTAASVPLIYQFGAVPVLIFSAVVMAGWSLVGFLHFGRKK
;
A
#
# COMPACT_ATOMS: atom_id res chain seq x y z
N ILE A 1 2.41 -8.25 -5.24
CA ILE A 1 3.16 -8.43 -3.97
C ILE A 1 4.14 -7.28 -3.79
N ALA A 2 5.32 -7.30 -4.43
CA ALA A 2 6.38 -6.33 -4.17
C ALA A 2 6.07 -4.85 -4.50
N PHE A 3 5.45 -4.57 -5.64
CA PHE A 3 5.17 -3.22 -6.12
C PHE A 3 3.98 -2.59 -5.38
N GLU A 4 2.76 -3.04 -5.68
CA GLU A 4 1.55 -2.49 -5.06
C GLU A 4 1.41 -2.79 -3.56
N GLY A 5 1.90 -3.95 -3.10
CA GLY A 5 1.82 -4.35 -1.69
C GLY A 5 3.03 -3.91 -0.85
N GLY A 6 4.12 -3.49 -1.49
CA GLY A 6 5.32 -3.01 -0.81
C GLY A 6 5.99 -4.01 0.14
N HIS A 7 6.80 -3.47 1.05
CA HIS A 7 7.47 -4.22 2.11
C HIS A 7 6.48 -4.87 3.08
N GLY A 8 5.40 -4.15 3.40
CA GLY A 8 4.30 -4.61 4.26
C GLY A 8 3.79 -5.98 3.87
N THR A 9 3.28 -6.09 2.65
CA THR A 9 2.71 -7.34 2.15
C THR A 9 3.78 -8.38 1.86
N SER A 10 4.96 -7.97 1.38
CA SER A 10 6.06 -8.90 1.09
C SER A 10 6.55 -9.61 2.36
N ALA A 11 6.70 -8.88 3.46
CA ALA A 11 7.05 -9.44 4.77
C ALA A 11 5.89 -10.23 5.38
N GLY A 12 4.65 -9.73 5.25
CA GLY A 12 3.46 -10.41 5.74
C GLY A 12 3.15 -11.76 5.06
N LEU A 13 3.75 -12.02 3.89
CA LEU A 13 3.66 -13.28 3.15
C LEU A 13 4.81 -14.25 3.47
N ALA A 14 5.72 -13.91 4.39
CA ALA A 14 6.92 -14.71 4.65
C ALA A 14 6.59 -16.17 5.02
N ASP A 15 5.68 -16.35 5.97
CA ASP A 15 5.25 -17.68 6.41
C ASP A 15 4.56 -18.45 5.27
N THR A 16 3.68 -17.78 4.51
CA THR A 16 3.02 -18.36 3.33
C THR A 16 4.02 -18.85 2.28
N PHE A 17 5.08 -18.08 2.01
CA PHE A 17 6.14 -18.50 1.10
C PHE A 17 6.88 -19.76 1.61
N SER A 18 7.18 -19.82 2.91
CA SER A 18 7.84 -20.99 3.52
C SER A 18 6.95 -22.23 3.50
N GLU A 19 5.69 -22.11 3.90
CA GLU A 19 4.72 -23.22 3.92
C GLU A 19 4.50 -23.84 2.52
N LEU A 20 4.54 -23.00 1.48
CA LEU A 20 4.39 -23.44 0.09
C LEU A 20 5.72 -23.88 -0.56
N GLY A 21 6.80 -24.00 0.22
CA GLY A 21 8.10 -24.50 -0.23
C GLY A 21 8.90 -23.53 -1.10
N PHE A 22 8.62 -22.23 -1.02
CA PHE A 22 9.30 -21.18 -1.78
C PHE A 22 9.87 -20.08 -0.86
N GLU A 23 10.73 -20.47 0.09
CA GLU A 23 11.36 -19.57 1.06
C GLU A 23 12.12 -18.40 0.42
N GLU A 24 12.82 -18.66 -0.69
CA GLU A 24 13.55 -17.64 -1.46
C GLU A 24 12.63 -16.53 -2.02
N GLY A 25 11.31 -16.80 -2.11
CA GLY A 25 10.31 -15.84 -2.57
C GLY A 25 10.20 -14.60 -1.69
N VAL A 26 10.49 -14.73 -0.39
CA VAL A 26 10.45 -13.61 0.57
C VAL A 26 11.54 -12.61 0.23
N ASP A 27 12.78 -13.07 0.06
CA ASP A 27 13.94 -12.23 -0.28
C ASP A 27 13.74 -11.51 -1.62
N LEU A 28 13.22 -12.23 -2.63
CA LEU A 28 12.90 -11.64 -3.93
C LEU A 28 11.81 -10.57 -3.83
N ALA A 29 10.75 -10.84 -3.06
CA ALA A 29 9.65 -9.88 -2.87
C ALA A 29 10.12 -8.61 -2.14
N LEU A 30 10.89 -8.75 -1.04
CA LEU A 30 11.44 -7.62 -0.29
C LEU A 30 12.46 -6.81 -1.10
N GLY A 31 13.31 -7.50 -1.87
CA GLY A 31 14.26 -6.85 -2.78
C GLY A 31 13.55 -6.05 -3.87
N LEU A 32 12.54 -6.64 -4.51
CA LEU A 32 11.73 -5.97 -5.52
C LEU A 32 10.94 -4.80 -4.94
N ALA A 33 10.42 -4.90 -3.71
CA ALA A 33 9.72 -3.81 -3.04
C ALA A 33 10.67 -2.62 -2.80
N THR A 34 11.92 -2.90 -2.44
CA THR A 34 12.96 -1.87 -2.28
C THR A 34 13.28 -1.19 -3.60
N VAL A 35 13.48 -1.97 -4.68
CA VAL A 35 13.67 -1.43 -6.03
C VAL A 35 12.47 -0.58 -6.45
N GLY A 36 11.27 -1.04 -6.15
CA GLY A 36 10.01 -0.34 -6.39
C GLY A 36 10.02 1.03 -5.74
N VAL A 37 10.17 1.11 -4.41
CA VAL A 37 10.09 2.39 -3.67
C VAL A 37 11.15 3.37 -4.16
N VAL A 38 12.39 2.93 -4.31
CA VAL A 38 13.50 3.78 -4.80
C VAL A 38 13.20 4.28 -6.22
N SER A 39 12.78 3.37 -7.12
CA SER A 39 12.44 3.72 -8.50
C SER A 39 11.20 4.61 -8.57
N GLY A 40 10.21 4.40 -7.70
CA GLY A 40 8.98 5.18 -7.62
C GLY A 40 9.25 6.64 -7.28
N VAL A 41 10.14 6.90 -6.31
CA VAL A 41 10.55 8.27 -5.98
C VAL A 41 11.36 8.88 -7.12
N ILE A 42 12.40 8.18 -7.62
CA ILE A 42 13.28 8.70 -8.68
C ILE A 42 12.49 8.99 -9.96
N PHE A 43 11.76 8.00 -10.49
CA PHE A 43 10.98 8.16 -11.71
C PHE A 43 9.75 9.06 -11.49
N GLY A 44 9.15 9.07 -10.29
CA GLY A 44 8.05 9.96 -9.96
C GLY A 44 8.47 11.42 -10.06
N VAL A 45 9.57 11.80 -9.40
CA VAL A 45 10.13 13.15 -9.50
C VAL A 45 10.58 13.48 -10.93
N ALA A 46 11.19 12.53 -11.64
CA ALA A 46 11.57 12.71 -13.03
C ALA A 46 10.35 12.95 -13.95
N LEU A 47 9.26 12.20 -13.74
CA LEU A 47 8.00 12.36 -14.46
C LEU A 47 7.35 13.70 -14.16
N ILE A 48 7.32 14.14 -12.89
CA ILE A 48 6.82 15.46 -12.50
C ILE A 48 7.59 16.55 -13.25
N ASN A 49 8.93 16.53 -13.16
CA ASN A 49 9.79 17.49 -13.86
C ASN A 49 9.55 17.50 -15.37
N TRP A 50 9.35 16.32 -15.96
CA TRP A 50 9.02 16.18 -17.38
C TRP A 50 7.64 16.78 -17.72
N MET A 51 6.62 16.54 -16.89
CA MET A 51 5.27 17.09 -17.08
C MET A 51 5.22 18.61 -16.92
N VAL A 52 5.94 19.16 -15.94
CA VAL A 52 6.09 20.61 -15.76
C VAL A 52 6.71 21.24 -17.00
N ARG A 53 7.84 20.71 -17.50
CA ARG A 53 8.49 21.18 -18.74
C ARG A 53 7.61 21.08 -19.98
N LYS A 54 6.61 20.19 -19.98
CA LYS A 54 5.63 20.01 -21.06
C LYS A 54 4.34 20.80 -20.85
N ASN A 55 4.26 21.65 -19.81
CA ASN A 55 3.07 22.41 -19.42
C ASN A 55 1.83 21.50 -19.27
N LYS A 56 2.01 20.32 -18.66
CA LYS A 56 0.93 19.34 -18.41
C LYS A 56 0.37 19.43 -17.00
N THR A 57 1.07 20.10 -16.09
CA THR A 57 0.63 20.41 -14.73
C THR A 57 -0.24 21.68 -14.72
N ASN A 58 -1.33 21.63 -13.97
CA ASN A 58 -2.26 22.74 -13.82
C ASN A 58 -1.81 23.72 -12.73
N TYR A 59 -1.21 23.23 -11.65
CA TYR A 59 -0.87 24.04 -10.47
C TYR A 59 0.64 24.27 -10.32
N LEU A 60 1.46 23.22 -10.33
CA LEU A 60 2.91 23.36 -10.31
C LEU A 60 3.44 23.94 -11.64
N LYS A 61 4.04 25.13 -11.64
CA LYS A 61 4.53 25.81 -12.86
C LYS A 61 6.04 25.86 -12.98
N SER A 62 6.78 25.89 -11.89
CA SER A 62 8.24 25.79 -11.90
C SER A 62 8.76 24.98 -10.71
N PRO A 63 9.82 24.15 -10.88
CA PRO A 63 10.53 23.56 -9.75
C PRO A 63 11.18 24.60 -8.83
N GLU A 64 11.31 25.85 -9.28
CA GLU A 64 11.82 26.99 -8.51
C GLU A 64 10.79 27.56 -7.53
N GLU A 65 9.55 27.04 -7.52
CA GLU A 65 8.50 27.42 -6.57
C GLU A 65 8.72 26.83 -5.16
N PHE A 66 9.65 25.87 -5.00
CA PHE A 66 9.96 25.29 -3.69
C PHE A 66 10.98 26.13 -2.93
N ASP A 67 10.64 26.50 -1.69
CA ASP A 67 11.57 27.17 -0.79
C ASP A 67 12.72 26.23 -0.34
N GLU A 68 13.85 26.81 0.07
CA GLU A 68 15.03 26.07 0.52
C GLU A 68 14.72 25.13 1.69
N ASN A 69 13.82 25.54 2.60
CA ASN A 69 13.38 24.70 3.72
C ASN A 69 12.56 23.50 3.26
N GLN A 70 11.71 23.66 2.24
CA GLN A 70 10.95 22.56 1.64
C GLN A 70 11.87 21.54 0.96
N LEU A 71 12.92 22.01 0.27
CA LEU A 71 13.94 21.13 -0.33
C LEU A 71 14.74 20.35 0.71
N ARG A 72 14.95 20.93 1.90
CA ARG A 72 15.62 20.27 3.03
C ARG A 72 14.67 19.38 3.85
N GLY A 73 13.37 19.39 3.56
CA GLY A 73 12.35 18.71 4.37
C GLY A 73 12.18 19.30 5.77
N ILE A 74 12.57 20.55 5.97
CA ILE A 74 12.46 21.25 7.25
C ILE A 74 11.16 22.04 7.22
N ILE A 75 10.28 21.80 8.19
CA ILE A 75 9.09 22.61 8.42
C ILE A 75 9.46 23.74 9.39
N GLU A 76 9.25 24.99 8.95
CA GLU A 76 9.46 26.18 9.77
C GLU A 76 8.63 26.12 11.06
N ALA A 77 9.07 26.81 12.11
CA ALA A 77 8.43 26.68 13.41
C ALA A 77 6.96 27.11 13.38
N GLU A 78 6.66 28.09 12.54
CA GLU A 78 5.36 28.70 12.31
C GLU A 78 4.41 27.78 11.51
N ASP A 79 4.96 26.91 10.66
CA ASP A 79 4.20 26.02 9.77
C ASP A 79 4.05 24.58 10.31
N ARG A 80 4.54 24.32 11.54
CA ARG A 80 4.46 22.97 12.14
C ARG A 80 3.04 22.63 12.54
N GLU A 81 2.54 21.54 11.96
CA GLU A 81 1.29 20.93 12.36
C GLU A 81 1.42 20.16 13.68
N GLU A 82 0.29 20.05 14.40
CA GLU A 82 0.21 19.28 15.64
C GLU A 82 0.49 17.80 15.41
N SER A 83 1.26 17.20 16.32
CA SER A 83 1.68 15.80 16.24
C SER A 83 0.61 14.79 16.64
N GLY A 84 -0.48 15.24 17.25
CA GLY A 84 -1.48 14.41 17.92
C GLY A 84 -1.78 14.91 19.33
N TRP A 85 -2.84 14.36 19.92
CA TRP A 85 -3.38 14.81 21.20
C TRP A 85 -3.19 13.77 22.30
N LEU A 86 -2.91 14.23 23.52
CA LEU A 86 -2.90 13.38 24.71
C LEU A 86 -4.34 13.12 25.16
N THR A 87 -4.95 12.05 24.63
CA THR A 87 -6.37 11.73 24.84
C THR A 87 -6.68 11.06 26.18
N THR A 88 -5.66 10.54 26.87
CA THR A 88 -5.77 9.97 28.21
C THR A 88 -4.87 10.72 29.18
N SER A 89 -5.22 10.68 30.48
CA SER A 89 -4.33 11.19 31.52
C SER A 89 -3.15 10.24 31.69
N PRO A 90 -1.89 10.70 31.56
CA PRO A 90 -0.69 9.89 31.83
C PRO A 90 -0.67 9.28 33.24
N GLN A 91 -1.41 9.86 34.20
CA GLN A 91 -1.55 9.30 35.54
C GLN A 91 -2.38 8.01 35.57
N SER A 92 -3.23 7.80 34.57
CA SER A 92 -4.08 6.60 34.43
C SER A 92 -3.49 5.63 33.43
N ILE A 93 -3.23 6.10 32.21
CA ILE A 93 -2.59 5.33 31.15
C ILE A 93 -1.90 6.29 30.20
N GLU A 94 -0.66 5.98 29.85
CA GLU A 94 0.10 6.78 28.90
C GLU A 94 -0.59 6.74 27.52
N PRO A 95 -0.90 7.90 26.90
CA PRO A 95 -1.64 7.92 25.63
C PRO A 95 -1.01 7.07 24.53
N LEU A 96 0.32 7.09 24.40
CA LEU A 96 1.00 6.25 23.41
C LEU A 96 0.78 4.75 23.68
N ALA A 97 0.86 4.33 24.94
CA ALA A 97 0.62 2.94 25.34
C ALA A 97 -0.83 2.52 25.10
N PHE A 98 -1.77 3.43 25.33
CA PHE A 98 -3.18 3.20 25.03
C PHE A 98 -3.38 2.94 23.52
N HIS A 99 -2.89 3.82 22.65
CA HIS A 99 -3.03 3.67 21.19
C HIS A 99 -2.32 2.41 20.67
N LEU A 100 -1.15 2.06 21.23
CA LEU A 100 -0.48 0.79 20.93
C LEU A 100 -1.32 -0.41 21.34
N SER A 101 -2.02 -0.36 22.48
CA SER A 101 -2.88 -1.46 22.92
C SER A 101 -4.13 -1.61 22.05
N VAL A 102 -4.67 -0.51 21.52
CA VAL A 102 -5.76 -0.52 20.54
C VAL A 102 -5.32 -1.21 19.24
N ALA A 103 -4.13 -0.87 18.72
CA ALA A 103 -3.56 -1.56 17.56
C ALA A 103 -3.31 -3.05 17.84
N GLY A 104 -2.78 -3.38 19.03
CA GLY A 104 -2.58 -4.77 19.46
C GLY A 104 -3.90 -5.55 19.56
N LEU A 105 -4.96 -4.94 20.08
CA LEU A 105 -6.29 -5.54 20.16
C LEU A 105 -6.87 -5.85 18.77
N ALA A 106 -6.67 -4.94 17.81
CA ALA A 106 -7.06 -5.17 16.41
C ALA A 106 -6.36 -6.41 15.82
N VAL A 107 -5.05 -6.55 16.06
CA VAL A 107 -4.28 -7.73 15.63
C VAL A 107 -4.77 -9.01 16.32
N LEU A 108 -5.00 -8.97 17.64
CA LEU A 108 -5.51 -10.12 18.40
C LEU A 108 -6.88 -10.59 17.91
N LEU A 109 -7.79 -9.66 17.61
CA LEU A 109 -9.09 -10.00 17.04
C LEU A 109 -8.95 -10.58 15.65
N GLY A 110 -8.07 -10.02 14.82
CA GLY A 110 -7.76 -10.58 13.50
C GLY A 110 -7.21 -11.99 13.57
N TRP A 111 -6.29 -12.26 14.50
CA TRP A 111 -5.75 -13.60 14.72
C TRP A 111 -6.84 -14.57 15.16
N GLY A 112 -7.68 -14.19 16.12
CA GLY A 112 -8.82 -15.00 16.53
C GLY A 112 -9.81 -15.30 15.40
N LEU A 113 -10.02 -14.35 14.48
CA LEU A 113 -10.85 -14.56 13.28
C LEU A 113 -10.20 -15.53 12.29
N LEU A 114 -8.87 -15.42 12.08
CA LEU A 114 -8.14 -16.33 11.21
C LEU A 114 -8.22 -17.77 11.73
N GLU A 115 -7.92 -17.98 13.01
CA GLU A 115 -8.02 -19.29 13.67
C GLU A 115 -9.45 -19.86 13.60
N LEU A 116 -10.46 -19.02 13.77
CA LEU A 116 -11.86 -19.44 13.61
C LEU A 116 -12.15 -19.90 12.18
N PHE A 117 -11.65 -19.19 11.16
CA PHE A 117 -11.84 -19.57 9.76
C PHE A 117 -11.10 -20.85 9.39
N ILE A 118 -9.85 -21.02 9.86
CA ILE A 118 -9.09 -22.26 9.70
C ILE A 118 -9.84 -23.42 10.37
N TYR A 119 -10.35 -23.23 11.57
CA TYR A 119 -11.15 -24.25 12.25
C TYR A 119 -12.41 -24.62 11.46
N ILE A 120 -13.17 -23.63 10.99
CA ILE A 120 -14.38 -23.86 10.16
C ILE A 120 -14.01 -24.60 8.87
N GLU A 121 -12.93 -24.22 8.20
CA GLU A 121 -12.42 -24.85 6.99
C GLU A 121 -12.10 -26.34 7.24
N SER A 122 -11.38 -26.64 8.33
CA SER A 122 -10.97 -28.00 8.69
C SER A 122 -12.13 -28.97 8.92
N ILE A 123 -13.29 -28.47 9.36
CA ILE A 123 -14.49 -29.28 9.62
C ILE A 123 -15.49 -29.28 8.46
N SER A 124 -15.25 -28.49 7.39
CA SER A 124 -16.19 -28.29 6.30
C SER A 124 -15.64 -28.79 4.95
N TRP A 125 -15.19 -27.88 4.08
CA TRP A 125 -14.71 -28.19 2.73
C TRP A 125 -13.21 -28.53 2.68
N GLY A 126 -12.45 -28.22 3.74
CA GLY A 126 -11.06 -28.65 3.91
C GLY A 126 -10.93 -30.08 4.43
N ALA A 127 -12.03 -30.66 4.95
CA ALA A 127 -12.02 -32.03 5.48
C ALA A 127 -11.75 -33.08 4.39
N ASN A 128 -10.96 -34.12 4.72
CA ASN A 128 -10.60 -35.26 3.85
C ASN A 128 -9.76 -34.87 2.61
N ASP A 129 -8.61 -34.23 2.82
CA ASP A 129 -7.74 -33.69 1.74
C ASP A 129 -8.50 -32.71 0.82
N GLY A 130 -9.37 -31.91 1.44
CA GLY A 130 -10.17 -30.90 0.79
C GLY A 130 -9.36 -29.65 0.43
N PHE A 131 -10.05 -28.57 0.09
CA PHE A 131 -9.40 -27.34 -0.32
C PHE A 131 -9.10 -26.43 0.89
N GLU A 132 -7.84 -26.07 1.09
CA GLU A 132 -7.40 -25.19 2.17
C GLU A 132 -7.02 -23.81 1.62
N ILE A 133 -7.77 -22.77 2.02
CA ILE A 133 -7.54 -21.38 1.63
C ILE A 133 -7.10 -20.56 2.84
N PHE A 134 -7.79 -20.72 3.95
CA PHE A 134 -7.58 -19.90 5.14
C PHE A 134 -6.32 -20.30 5.88
N ALA A 135 -5.91 -21.57 5.80
CA ALA A 135 -4.64 -22.04 6.33
C ALA A 135 -3.43 -21.24 5.79
N TYR A 136 -3.45 -20.91 4.49
CA TYR A 136 -2.36 -20.19 3.84
C TYR A 136 -2.57 -18.67 3.79
N LEU A 137 -3.67 -18.17 4.36
CA LEU A 137 -4.00 -16.76 4.30
C LEU A 137 -3.20 -16.00 5.38
N PRO A 138 -2.43 -14.95 5.01
CA PRO A 138 -1.72 -14.13 5.98
C PRO A 138 -2.63 -13.54 7.06
N LEU A 139 -2.06 -13.21 8.21
CA LEU A 139 -2.78 -12.61 9.34
C LEU A 139 -3.27 -11.18 9.06
N PHE A 140 -2.49 -10.37 8.34
CA PHE A 140 -2.73 -8.93 8.28
C PHE A 140 -4.09 -8.51 7.68
N PRO A 141 -4.71 -9.19 6.67
CA PRO A 141 -6.06 -8.84 6.21
C PRO A 141 -7.11 -9.04 7.31
N LEU A 142 -6.96 -10.07 8.15
CA LEU A 142 -7.86 -10.28 9.27
C LEU A 142 -7.58 -9.28 10.39
N ALA A 143 -6.33 -8.88 10.60
CA ALA A 143 -5.99 -7.80 11.51
C ALA A 143 -6.65 -6.47 11.08
N MET A 144 -6.76 -6.18 9.77
CA MET A 144 -7.53 -5.04 9.27
C MET A 144 -9.02 -5.15 9.63
N VAL A 145 -9.62 -6.33 9.46
CA VAL A 145 -11.01 -6.59 9.89
C VAL A 145 -11.15 -6.41 11.41
N GLY A 146 -10.19 -6.90 12.19
CA GLY A 146 -10.09 -6.66 13.63
C GLY A 146 -10.07 -5.16 13.96
N GLY A 147 -9.30 -4.37 13.22
CA GLY A 147 -9.28 -2.90 13.34
C GLY A 147 -10.63 -2.26 13.07
N ILE A 148 -11.36 -2.71 12.04
CA ILE A 148 -12.74 -2.25 11.77
C ILE A 148 -13.67 -2.60 12.93
N ILE A 149 -13.55 -3.80 13.50
CA ILE A 149 -14.37 -4.23 14.64
C ILE A 149 -14.08 -3.33 15.86
N VAL A 150 -12.80 -3.06 16.15
CA VAL A 150 -12.40 -2.15 17.22
C VAL A 150 -12.95 -0.74 16.98
N GLN A 151 -12.82 -0.21 15.77
CA GLN A 151 -13.35 1.10 15.40
C GLN A 151 -14.87 1.17 15.59
N LEU A 152 -15.62 0.19 15.07
CA LEU A 152 -17.08 0.14 15.21
C LEU A 152 -17.53 0.02 16.66
N PHE A 153 -16.75 -0.66 17.50
CA PHE A 153 -17.00 -0.72 18.93
C PHE A 153 -16.78 0.65 19.58
N LEU A 154 -15.65 1.30 19.31
CA LEU A 154 -15.33 2.61 19.87
C LEU A 154 -16.31 3.68 19.39
N ASP A 155 -16.65 3.73 18.10
CA ASP A 155 -17.66 4.66 17.56
C ASP A 155 -19.03 4.54 18.25
N ARG A 156 -19.34 3.36 18.80
CA ARG A 156 -20.61 3.10 19.50
C ARG A 156 -20.54 3.38 21.00
N PHE A 157 -19.41 3.10 21.65
CA PHE A 157 -19.31 3.08 23.11
C PHE A 157 -18.42 4.17 23.70
N ASP A 158 -17.51 4.73 22.90
CA ASP A 158 -16.66 5.84 23.31
C ASP A 158 -17.34 7.18 23.01
N ASN A 159 -17.73 7.88 24.06
CA ASN A 159 -18.32 9.22 23.96
C ASN A 159 -17.28 10.34 23.99
N TYR A 160 -16.00 10.03 24.23
CA TYR A 160 -14.94 11.00 24.45
C TYR A 160 -13.94 11.09 23.28
N ASN A 161 -14.10 10.26 22.25
CA ASN A 161 -13.20 10.18 21.09
C ASN A 161 -11.74 10.05 21.52
N ILE A 162 -11.46 9.06 22.36
CA ILE A 162 -10.15 8.85 22.98
C ILE A 162 -9.08 8.35 21.99
N ILE A 163 -9.46 8.01 20.77
CA ILE A 163 -8.52 7.66 19.70
C ILE A 163 -8.12 8.90 18.93
N ASP A 164 -6.84 9.27 19.06
CA ASP A 164 -6.20 10.27 18.25
C ASP A 164 -5.60 9.65 16.97
N ARG A 165 -6.15 10.06 15.82
CA ARG A 165 -5.75 9.56 14.50
C ARG A 165 -4.29 9.88 14.18
N ASN A 166 -3.79 11.04 14.61
CA ASN A 166 -2.40 11.44 14.35
C ASN A 166 -1.40 10.54 15.09
N THR A 167 -1.72 10.17 16.33
CA THR A 167 -0.94 9.22 17.12
C THR A 167 -0.94 7.83 16.47
N ILE A 168 -2.10 7.33 16.00
CA ILE A 168 -2.17 6.06 15.26
C ILE A 168 -1.32 6.09 13.97
N ASN A 169 -1.41 7.16 13.18
CA ASN A 169 -0.61 7.32 11.96
C ASN A 169 0.91 7.34 12.25
N ARG A 170 1.33 7.90 13.38
CA ARG A 170 2.73 7.91 13.81
C ARG A 170 3.22 6.54 14.25
N ILE A 171 2.41 5.81 15.01
CA ILE A 171 2.68 4.41 15.35
C ILE A 171 2.84 3.58 14.07
N GLN A 172 1.92 3.76 13.11
CA GLN A 172 2.00 3.10 11.80
C GLN A 172 3.29 3.45 11.07
N GLY A 173 3.67 4.73 11.00
CA GLY A 173 4.90 5.17 10.36
C GLY A 173 6.14 4.52 10.99
N LEU A 174 6.24 4.55 12.32
CA LEU A 174 7.33 3.92 13.05
C LEU A 174 7.38 2.40 12.84
N ALA A 175 6.23 1.72 12.85
CA ALA A 175 6.15 0.29 12.58
C ALA A 175 6.61 -0.05 11.15
N LEU A 176 6.24 0.77 10.17
CA LEU A 176 6.71 0.62 8.78
C LEU A 176 8.22 0.82 8.66
N ASP A 177 8.79 1.80 9.34
CA ASP A 177 10.24 2.03 9.32
C ASP A 177 11.01 0.84 9.90
N PHE A 178 10.56 0.31 11.05
CA PHE A 178 11.14 -0.90 11.63
C PHE A 178 11.00 -2.11 10.70
N LEU A 179 9.85 -2.25 10.05
CA LEU A 179 9.62 -3.32 9.08
C LEU A 179 10.59 -3.22 7.89
N ILE A 180 10.77 -2.03 7.34
CA ILE A 180 11.69 -1.79 6.21
C ILE A 180 13.12 -2.09 6.63
N VAL A 181 13.56 -1.61 7.79
CA VAL A 181 14.92 -1.88 8.29
C VAL A 181 15.14 -3.38 8.54
N ALA A 182 14.18 -4.06 9.16
CA ALA A 182 14.25 -5.50 9.40
C ALA A 182 14.30 -6.26 8.07
N ALA A 183 13.43 -5.91 7.11
CA ALA A 183 13.37 -6.52 5.79
C ALA A 183 14.68 -6.35 5.01
N ILE A 184 15.26 -5.15 4.98
CA ILE A 184 16.54 -4.89 4.31
C ILE A 184 17.67 -5.65 5.04
N GLY A 185 17.62 -5.71 6.37
CA GLY A 185 18.61 -6.39 7.20
C GLY A 185 18.59 -7.92 7.06
N SER A 186 17.43 -8.53 6.83
CA SER A 186 17.28 -9.98 6.67
C SER A 186 17.47 -10.47 5.23
N LEU A 187 17.50 -9.55 4.26
CA LEU A 187 17.51 -9.87 2.84
C LEU A 187 18.78 -10.61 2.41
N SER A 188 18.62 -11.77 1.78
CA SER A 188 19.73 -12.54 1.23
C SER A 188 20.18 -12.03 -0.14
N LEU A 189 21.34 -11.37 -0.19
CA LEU A 189 21.98 -10.98 -1.47
C LEU A 189 22.36 -12.18 -2.32
N GLN A 190 22.57 -13.34 -1.71
CA GLN A 190 22.88 -14.58 -2.43
C GLN A 190 21.66 -15.06 -3.22
N VAL A 191 20.46 -15.03 -2.63
CA VAL A 191 19.21 -15.42 -3.31
C VAL A 191 18.94 -14.51 -4.51
N ILE A 192 19.11 -13.20 -4.34
CA ILE A 192 19.01 -12.24 -5.45
C ILE A 192 20.04 -12.55 -6.55
N GLY A 193 21.29 -12.84 -6.16
CA GLY A 193 22.35 -13.18 -7.10
C GLY A 193 22.04 -14.44 -7.93
N THR A 194 21.49 -15.47 -7.30
CA THR A 194 21.08 -16.72 -7.96
C THR A 194 19.96 -16.49 -8.97
N HIS A 195 18.98 -15.64 -8.63
CA HIS A 195 17.79 -15.38 -9.45
C HIS A 195 17.81 -14.01 -10.13
N ILE A 196 19.00 -13.46 -10.41
CA ILE A 196 19.16 -12.07 -10.87
C ILE A 196 18.39 -11.81 -12.18
N GLU A 197 18.32 -12.81 -13.05
CA GLU A 197 17.59 -12.72 -14.32
C GLU A 197 16.09 -12.50 -14.11
N VAL A 198 15.47 -13.28 -13.22
CA VAL A 198 14.04 -13.17 -12.88
C VAL A 198 13.80 -11.88 -12.11
N PHE A 199 14.68 -11.56 -11.17
CA PHE A 199 14.61 -10.34 -10.37
C PHE A 199 14.61 -9.08 -11.24
N VAL A 200 15.58 -8.96 -12.16
CA VAL A 200 15.68 -7.80 -13.07
C VAL A 200 14.50 -7.77 -14.03
N LEU A 201 14.05 -8.92 -14.55
CA LEU A 201 12.89 -8.98 -15.41
C LEU A 201 11.63 -8.44 -14.72
N LEU A 202 11.34 -8.92 -13.51
CA LEU A 202 10.19 -8.48 -12.72
C LEU A 202 10.28 -6.99 -12.37
N ALA A 203 11.47 -6.52 -11.99
CA ALA A 203 11.71 -5.11 -11.72
C ALA A 203 11.42 -4.24 -12.96
N VAL A 204 12.04 -4.56 -14.10
CA VAL A 204 11.90 -3.80 -15.34
C VAL A 204 10.46 -3.81 -15.84
N VAL A 205 9.78 -4.96 -15.82
CA VAL A 205 8.38 -5.08 -16.26
C VAL A 205 7.47 -4.25 -15.36
N GLY A 206 7.61 -4.35 -14.03
CA GLY A 206 6.80 -3.58 -13.09
C GLY A 206 7.00 -2.06 -13.23
N ILE A 207 8.26 -1.61 -13.28
CA ILE A 207 8.59 -0.19 -13.48
C ILE A 207 8.04 0.32 -14.82
N THR A 208 8.28 -0.42 -15.91
CA THR A 208 7.86 -0.02 -17.25
C THR A 208 6.33 0.03 -17.36
N TRP A 209 5.64 -0.94 -16.77
CA TRP A 209 4.19 -0.96 -16.72
C TRP A 209 3.62 0.26 -16.00
N ASN A 210 4.15 0.59 -14.82
CA ASN A 210 3.69 1.76 -14.05
C ASN A 210 3.97 3.08 -14.78
N ILE A 211 5.14 3.23 -15.40
CA ILE A 211 5.45 4.40 -16.24
C ILE A 211 4.48 4.47 -17.43
N PHE A 212 4.23 3.35 -18.10
CA PHE A 212 3.28 3.29 -19.22
C PHE A 212 1.86 3.65 -18.78
N ALA A 213 1.39 3.09 -17.66
CA ALA A 213 0.08 3.38 -17.10
C ALA A 213 -0.06 4.88 -16.80
N PHE A 214 0.94 5.50 -16.18
CA PHE A 214 0.90 6.93 -15.91
C PHE A 214 0.95 7.79 -17.19
N VAL A 215 1.87 7.52 -18.11
CA VAL A 215 2.09 8.38 -19.28
C VAL A 215 1.01 8.20 -20.36
N VAL A 216 0.45 7.00 -20.51
CA VAL A 216 -0.44 6.65 -21.63
C VAL A 216 -1.88 6.42 -21.18
N ILE A 217 -2.09 5.74 -20.05
CA ILE A 217 -3.44 5.34 -19.59
C ILE A 217 -4.08 6.46 -18.77
N ALA A 218 -3.38 6.99 -17.77
CA ALA A 218 -3.89 8.03 -16.87
C ALA A 218 -4.44 9.26 -17.61
N PRO A 219 -3.75 9.87 -18.60
CA PRO A 219 -4.31 11.02 -19.29
C PRO A 219 -5.58 10.67 -20.04
N LYS A 220 -5.82 9.41 -20.43
CA LYS A 220 -7.02 8.98 -21.17
C LYS A 220 -8.19 8.63 -20.24
N MET A 221 -7.92 8.13 -19.03
CA MET A 221 -8.94 7.74 -18.06
C MET A 221 -9.36 8.87 -17.11
N ILE A 222 -8.43 9.75 -16.73
CA ILE A 222 -8.67 10.81 -15.75
C ILE A 222 -9.04 12.11 -16.49
N PRO A 223 -10.26 12.67 -16.31
CA PRO A 223 -10.72 13.80 -17.11
C PRO A 223 -10.09 15.15 -16.70
N LYS A 224 -9.84 15.34 -15.40
CA LYS A 224 -9.36 16.60 -14.82
C LYS A 224 -8.15 16.35 -13.95
N ASN A 225 -7.19 17.27 -13.98
CA ASN A 225 -5.98 17.26 -13.14
C ASN A 225 -5.30 15.88 -13.14
N TRP A 226 -5.14 15.30 -14.34
CA TRP A 226 -4.71 13.90 -14.48
C TRP A 226 -3.27 13.67 -14.03
N VAL A 227 -2.42 14.70 -14.11
CA VAL A 227 -1.04 14.62 -13.59
C VAL A 227 -1.10 14.62 -12.07
N GLU A 228 -1.82 15.57 -11.48
CA GLU A 228 -1.92 15.75 -10.02
C GLU A 228 -2.56 14.55 -9.35
N ARG A 229 -3.61 14.00 -9.96
CA ARG A 229 -4.33 12.82 -9.45
C ARG A 229 -3.61 11.52 -9.77
N GLY A 230 -3.07 11.39 -10.98
CA GLY A 230 -2.46 10.15 -11.45
C GLY A 230 -1.07 9.87 -10.87
N ILE A 231 -0.33 10.90 -10.45
CA ILE A 231 1.02 10.69 -9.92
C ILE A 231 1.00 9.98 -8.55
N GLY A 232 -0.08 10.18 -7.79
CA GLY A 232 -0.31 9.46 -6.53
C GLY A 232 -0.47 7.97 -6.75
N ASP A 233 -1.28 7.59 -7.75
CA ASP A 233 -1.45 6.19 -8.14
C ASP A 233 -0.13 5.59 -8.64
N PHE A 234 0.64 6.33 -9.44
CA PHE A 234 1.97 5.89 -9.87
C PHE A 234 2.90 5.61 -8.68
N GLY A 235 2.95 6.52 -7.70
CA GLY A 235 3.79 6.35 -6.51
C GLY A 235 3.35 5.18 -5.63
N GLN A 236 2.04 5.01 -5.43
CA GLN A 236 1.47 3.89 -4.69
C GLN A 236 1.82 2.55 -5.36
N SER A 237 1.56 2.44 -6.66
CA SER A 237 1.83 1.23 -7.43
C SER A 237 3.30 0.90 -7.60
N MET A 238 4.20 1.78 -7.18
CA MET A 238 5.64 1.56 -7.17
C MET A 238 6.16 1.15 -5.78
N GLY A 239 5.36 1.13 -4.72
CA GLY A 239 5.84 0.58 -3.46
C GLY A 239 4.90 0.75 -2.29
N MET A 240 4.55 1.99 -1.97
CA MET A 240 3.69 2.27 -0.83
C MET A 240 2.92 3.57 -0.99
N THR A 241 1.77 3.61 -0.34
CA THR A 241 0.90 4.79 -0.32
C THR A 241 1.62 6.07 0.10
N ALA A 242 2.59 6.00 1.01
CA ALA A 242 3.39 7.17 1.40
C ALA A 242 4.17 7.80 0.23
N ALA A 243 4.69 7.00 -0.70
CA ALA A 243 5.37 7.51 -1.90
C ALA A 243 4.37 8.21 -2.83
N GLY A 244 3.16 7.65 -3.00
CA GLY A 244 2.07 8.32 -3.72
C GLY A 244 1.68 9.66 -3.13
N LEU A 245 1.46 9.70 -1.80
CA LEU A 245 1.10 10.94 -1.08
C LEU A 245 2.22 12.00 -1.16
N MET A 246 3.49 11.58 -1.06
CA MET A 246 4.63 12.46 -1.25
C MET A 246 4.60 13.10 -2.65
N LEU A 247 4.43 12.30 -3.71
CA LEU A 247 4.40 12.81 -5.08
C LEU A 247 3.20 13.74 -5.32
N ILE A 248 2.04 13.45 -4.73
CA ILE A 248 0.88 14.36 -4.77
C ILE A 248 1.23 15.72 -4.15
N ARG A 249 1.86 15.74 -2.98
CA ARG A 249 2.24 17.00 -2.29
C ARG A 249 3.19 17.88 -3.11
N ILE A 250 3.99 17.27 -3.99
CA ILE A 250 4.87 18.00 -4.91
C ILE A 250 4.05 18.70 -6.02
N VAL A 251 3.02 18.06 -6.57
CA VAL A 251 2.27 18.59 -7.73
C VAL A 251 0.99 19.36 -7.35
N ASP A 252 0.48 19.16 -6.14
CA ASP A 252 -0.76 19.72 -5.60
C ASP A 252 -0.54 20.18 -4.15
N THR A 253 0.41 21.11 -3.95
CA THR A 253 0.83 21.57 -2.62
C THR A 253 -0.28 22.28 -1.85
N GLU A 254 -1.05 23.15 -2.52
CA GLU A 254 -2.17 23.88 -1.91
C GLU A 254 -3.48 23.05 -1.91
N GLY A 255 -3.50 21.87 -2.55
CA GLY A 255 -4.67 20.99 -2.58
C GLY A 255 -5.77 21.41 -3.57
N ASP A 256 -5.53 22.40 -4.42
CA ASP A 256 -6.49 22.89 -5.41
C ASP A 256 -6.95 21.82 -6.40
N ALA A 257 -6.09 20.85 -6.72
CA ALA A 257 -6.46 19.76 -7.63
C ALA A 257 -7.39 18.73 -6.96
N ARG A 258 -7.55 18.84 -5.62
CA ARG A 258 -8.19 17.87 -4.73
C ARG A 258 -7.62 16.47 -4.94
N ALA A 259 -6.32 16.37 -5.23
CA ALA A 259 -5.68 15.10 -5.54
C ALA A 259 -5.59 14.21 -4.32
N MET A 260 -5.19 14.76 -3.16
CA MET A 260 -5.15 14.06 -1.87
C MET A 260 -6.51 13.47 -1.48
N GLU A 261 -7.58 14.25 -1.64
CA GLU A 261 -8.93 13.83 -1.30
C GLU A 261 -9.43 12.72 -2.25
N ALA A 262 -9.25 12.90 -3.56
CA ALA A 262 -9.62 11.90 -4.56
C ALA A 262 -8.86 10.57 -4.34
N PHE A 263 -7.57 10.67 -4.03
CA PHE A 263 -6.73 9.54 -3.69
C PHE A 263 -7.25 8.83 -2.43
N GLY A 264 -7.51 9.57 -1.34
CA GLY A 264 -8.04 9.02 -0.09
C GLY A 264 -9.37 8.28 -0.25
N TYR A 265 -10.32 8.81 -1.04
CA TYR A 265 -11.58 8.11 -1.32
C TYR A 265 -11.37 6.79 -2.05
N LYS A 266 -10.42 6.73 -2.98
CA LYS A 266 -10.06 5.49 -3.69
C LYS A 266 -9.54 4.43 -2.71
N GLN A 267 -8.70 4.83 -1.74
CA GLN A 267 -8.05 3.90 -0.82
C GLN A 267 -9.02 3.06 0.00
N LEU A 268 -10.19 3.60 0.36
CA LEU A 268 -11.22 2.87 1.11
C LEU A 268 -11.68 1.59 0.40
N LEU A 269 -11.76 1.61 -0.93
CA LEU A 269 -12.16 0.45 -1.74
C LEU A 269 -10.96 -0.30 -2.32
N PHE A 270 -9.80 0.34 -2.39
CA PHE A 270 -8.63 -0.22 -3.06
C PHE A 270 -7.72 -1.00 -2.12
N GLU A 271 -7.36 -0.43 -0.96
CA GLU A 271 -6.37 -1.02 -0.04
C GLU A 271 -6.81 -2.39 0.50
N PRO A 272 -8.07 -2.58 0.98
CA PRO A 272 -8.49 -3.86 1.56
C PRO A 272 -8.52 -5.01 0.54
N PHE A 273 -8.60 -4.70 -0.76
CA PHE A 273 -8.72 -5.70 -1.81
C PHE A 273 -7.41 -5.90 -2.57
N VAL A 274 -6.74 -4.82 -2.99
CA VAL A 274 -5.67 -4.87 -4.00
C VAL A 274 -4.34 -4.28 -3.49
N GLY A 275 -4.40 -3.19 -2.70
CA GLY A 275 -3.26 -2.46 -2.14
C GLY A 275 -2.51 -3.20 -1.01
N GLY A 276 -2.18 -4.45 -1.26
CA GLY A 276 -1.69 -5.37 -0.25
C GLY A 276 -2.78 -6.18 0.45
N GLY A 277 -4.07 -5.87 0.27
CA GLY A 277 -5.19 -6.60 0.86
C GLY A 277 -5.46 -8.01 0.30
N LEU A 278 -6.72 -8.45 0.34
CA LEU A 278 -7.12 -9.85 0.13
C LEU A 278 -6.57 -10.49 -1.15
N MET A 279 -6.63 -9.81 -2.30
CA MET A 279 -6.14 -10.39 -3.56
C MET A 279 -4.63 -10.55 -3.59
N THR A 280 -3.90 -9.59 -3.02
CA THR A 280 -2.43 -9.67 -2.98
C THR A 280 -1.99 -10.72 -1.96
N ALA A 281 -2.66 -10.81 -0.82
CA ALA A 281 -2.44 -11.86 0.18
C ALA A 281 -2.75 -13.26 -0.37
N ALA A 282 -3.88 -13.41 -1.07
CA ALA A 282 -4.29 -14.68 -1.67
C ALA A 282 -3.51 -15.03 -2.95
N SER A 283 -2.66 -14.13 -3.48
CA SER A 283 -2.00 -14.37 -4.75
C SER A 283 -1.07 -15.59 -4.74
N VAL A 284 -0.30 -15.80 -3.66
CA VAL A 284 0.60 -16.96 -3.55
C VAL A 284 -0.19 -18.28 -3.42
N PRO A 285 -1.17 -18.41 -2.51
CA PRO A 285 -1.99 -19.62 -2.42
C PRO A 285 -2.80 -19.91 -3.69
N LEU A 286 -3.36 -18.88 -4.33
CA LEU A 286 -4.11 -19.05 -5.58
C LEU A 286 -3.22 -19.53 -6.73
N ILE A 287 -1.99 -19.01 -6.83
CA ILE A 287 -1.03 -19.46 -7.85
C ILE A 287 -0.58 -20.90 -7.56
N TYR A 288 -0.34 -21.24 -6.29
CA TYR A 288 0.04 -22.59 -5.90
C TYR A 288 -1.07 -23.61 -6.26
N GLN A 289 -2.33 -23.29 -5.93
CA GLN A 289 -3.45 -24.19 -6.16
C GLN A 289 -3.88 -24.28 -7.63
N PHE A 290 -4.08 -23.14 -8.30
CA PHE A 290 -4.69 -23.08 -9.62
C PHE A 290 -3.67 -22.91 -10.75
N GLY A 291 -2.41 -22.64 -10.41
CA GLY A 291 -1.35 -22.32 -11.36
C GLY A 291 -1.31 -20.85 -11.74
N ALA A 292 -0.16 -20.42 -12.27
CA ALA A 292 0.07 -19.01 -12.64
C ALA A 292 -0.81 -18.53 -13.81
N VAL A 293 -1.13 -19.41 -14.78
CA VAL A 293 -1.86 -19.03 -16.00
C VAL A 293 -3.31 -18.66 -15.70
N PRO A 294 -4.11 -19.45 -14.95
CA PRO A 294 -5.47 -19.05 -14.59
C PRO A 294 -5.53 -17.76 -13.77
N VAL A 295 -4.62 -17.60 -12.81
CA VAL A 295 -4.54 -16.37 -12.00
C VAL A 295 -4.16 -15.15 -12.84
N LEU A 296 -3.26 -15.31 -13.82
CA LEU A 296 -2.93 -14.27 -14.79
C LEU A 296 -4.14 -13.89 -15.65
N ILE A 297 -4.88 -14.88 -16.18
CA ILE A 297 -6.09 -14.62 -16.98
C ILE A 297 -7.13 -13.88 -16.14
N PHE A 298 -7.39 -14.34 -14.92
CA PHE A 298 -8.31 -13.69 -14.00
C PHE A 298 -7.91 -12.22 -13.77
N SER A 299 -6.64 -11.98 -13.44
CA SER A 299 -6.11 -10.64 -13.19
C SER A 299 -6.20 -9.75 -14.44
N ALA A 300 -5.93 -10.30 -15.62
CA ALA A 300 -6.04 -9.60 -16.90
C ALA A 300 -7.49 -9.23 -17.23
N VAL A 301 -8.46 -10.11 -16.94
CA VAL A 301 -9.90 -9.84 -17.13
C VAL A 301 -10.37 -8.73 -16.20
N VAL A 302 -9.99 -8.77 -14.92
CA VAL A 302 -10.32 -7.71 -13.95
C VAL A 302 -9.71 -6.37 -14.38
N MET A 303 -8.42 -6.37 -14.76
CA MET A 303 -7.74 -5.18 -15.27
C MET A 303 -8.42 -4.63 -16.53
N ALA A 304 -8.77 -5.50 -17.48
CA ALA A 304 -9.46 -5.10 -18.71
C ALA A 304 -10.84 -4.51 -18.42
N GLY A 305 -11.61 -5.11 -17.50
CA GLY A 305 -12.90 -4.60 -17.07
C GLY A 305 -12.80 -3.17 -16.51
N TRP A 306 -11.90 -2.94 -15.55
CA TRP A 306 -11.68 -1.61 -14.98
C TRP A 306 -11.11 -0.61 -16.00
N SER A 307 -10.23 -1.06 -16.88
CA SER A 307 -9.70 -0.23 -17.97
C SER A 307 -10.81 0.21 -18.92
N LEU A 308 -11.71 -0.69 -19.31
CA LEU A 308 -12.86 -0.38 -20.16
C LEU A 308 -13.79 0.63 -19.49
N VAL A 309 -14.09 0.46 -18.20
CA VAL A 309 -14.86 1.45 -17.44
C VAL A 309 -14.16 2.81 -17.44
N GLY A 310 -12.85 2.84 -17.18
CA GLY A 310 -12.02 4.04 -17.25
C GLY A 310 -12.10 4.75 -18.60
N PHE A 311 -11.82 4.05 -19.69
CA PHE A 311 -11.78 4.64 -21.03
C PHE A 311 -13.16 5.01 -21.55
N LEU A 312 -14.17 4.15 -21.37
CA LEU A 312 -15.49 4.32 -21.97
C LEU A 312 -16.40 5.24 -21.16
N HIS A 313 -16.31 5.22 -19.83
CA HIS A 313 -17.18 6.02 -18.97
C HIS A 313 -16.54 7.35 -18.56
N PHE A 314 -15.30 7.32 -18.04
CA PHE A 314 -14.64 8.52 -17.53
C PHE A 314 -13.88 9.26 -18.62
N GLY A 315 -13.14 8.56 -19.47
CA GLY A 315 -12.37 9.17 -20.57
C GLY A 315 -13.22 9.96 -21.58
N ARG A 316 -14.52 9.66 -21.68
CA ARG A 316 -15.49 10.41 -22.50
C ARG A 316 -16.02 11.68 -21.86
N LYS A 317 -15.75 11.93 -20.57
CA LYS A 317 -16.20 13.13 -19.82
C LYS A 317 -15.17 14.27 -19.85
N LYS A 318 -14.18 14.18 -20.74
CA LYS A 318 -13.19 15.24 -20.97
C LYS A 318 -13.80 16.46 -21.66
#